data_AF-A0A3A8WN65-F1
#
_entry.id   AF-A0A3A8WN65-F1
#
_cell.length_a   1.000
_cell.length_b   1.000
_cell.length_c   1.000
_cell.angle_alpha   90.00
_cell.angle_beta   90.00
_cell.angle_gamma   90.00
#
_symmetry.space_group_name_H-M   'P 1'
#
loop_
_entity.id
_entity.type
_entity.pdbx_description
1 polymer ?
#
loop_
_entity_poly.entity_id
_entity_poly.type
_entity_poly.pdbx_seq_one_letter_code
_entity_poly.pdbx_strand_id
1 'polypeptide(L)' 'MKYMLDTNTCIFAMKQKGIPIGPMDMLIASHAKALGITIVTNNTNEFKRVSGLKLEDWL' A
#
# COMPACT_ATOMS: atom_id res chain seq x y z
N MET A 1 7.86 4.08 -15.19
CA MET A 1 6.78 3.32 -14.52
C MET A 1 6.11 4.23 -13.48
N LYS A 2 4.81 4.09 -13.23
CA LYS A 2 4.08 4.92 -12.25
C LYS A 2 3.81 4.09 -10.99
N TYR A 3 4.25 4.60 -9.84
CA TYR A 3 4.16 3.95 -8.54
C TYR A 3 3.20 4.73 -7.64
N MET A 4 2.53 4.04 -6.72
CA MET A 4 1.75 4.67 -5.66
C MET A 4 2.27 4.20 -4.30
N LEU A 5 2.72 5.14 -3.49
CA LEU A 5 3.12 4.89 -2.11
C LEU A 5 1.86 4.82 -1.26
N ASP A 6 1.77 3.84 -0.37
CA ASP A 6 0.64 3.76 0.55
C ASP A 6 0.76 4.79 1.69
N THR A 7 -0.37 5.06 2.36
CA THR A 7 -0.47 6.06 3.42
C THR A 7 0.41 5.70 4.61
N ASN A 8 0.59 4.40 4.91
CA ASN A 8 1.50 3.98 5.98
C ASN A 8 2.97 4.19 5.60
N THR A 9 3.37 4.04 4.34
CA THR A 9 4.72 4.43 3.88
C THR A 9 4.93 5.95 3.92
N CYS A 10 3.90 6.74 3.57
CA CYS A 10 3.93 8.20 3.73
C CYS A 10 4.02 8.62 5.20
N ILE A 11 3.30 7.92 6.08
CA ILE A 11 3.33 8.12 7.53
C ILE A 11 4.59 7.54 8.15
N PHE A 12 5.25 6.53 7.56
CA PHE A 12 6.54 6.01 8.02
C PHE A 12 7.65 7.07 7.90
N ALA A 13 7.55 7.97 6.92
CA ALA A 13 8.34 9.20 6.89
C ALA A 13 8.00 10.18 8.04
N MET A 14 6.92 9.95 8.82
CA MET A 14 6.38 10.92 9.80
C MET A 14 5.88 10.43 11.19
N LYS A 15 5.74 9.13 11.56
CA LYS A 15 5.60 8.52 12.93
C LYS A 15 4.60 7.33 13.03
N GLN A 16 4.81 6.46 14.03
CA GLN A 16 4.22 5.11 14.24
C GLN A 16 2.81 5.03 14.86
N LYS A 17 1.97 4.07 14.40
CA LYS A 17 1.37 2.91 15.14
C LYS A 17 0.26 2.22 14.31
N GLY A 18 0.13 0.89 14.44
CA GLY A 18 -0.57 0.00 13.50
C GLY A 18 -1.99 -0.48 13.86
N ILE A 19 -2.68 -0.97 12.81
CA ILE A 19 -4.02 -1.62 12.80
C ILE A 19 -4.03 -2.62 11.60
N PRO A 20 -4.68 -3.80 11.65
CA PRO A 20 -4.41 -4.97 10.78
C PRO A 20 -4.88 -4.94 9.29
N ILE A 21 -5.32 -3.78 8.81
CA ILE A 21 -5.59 -3.29 7.44
C ILE A 21 -6.55 -2.14 7.65
N GLY A 22 -6.05 -0.92 7.48
CA GLY A 22 -6.88 0.24 7.67
C GLY A 22 -7.97 0.34 6.59
N PRO A 23 -9.12 0.95 6.89
CA PRO A 23 -10.07 1.35 5.84
C PRO A 23 -9.39 2.23 4.76
N MET A 24 -8.33 2.95 5.12
CA MET A 24 -7.49 3.70 4.20
C MET A 24 -6.72 2.79 3.23
N ASP A 25 -6.11 1.70 3.72
CA ASP A 25 -5.33 0.77 2.88
C ASP A 25 -6.21 0.08 1.84
N MET A 26 -7.47 -0.15 2.17
CA MET A 26 -8.47 -0.66 1.21
C MET A 26 -8.78 0.35 0.10
N LEU A 27 -8.84 1.66 0.41
CA LEU A 27 -8.99 2.72 -0.60
C LEU A 27 -7.77 2.81 -1.51
N ILE A 28 -6.56 2.73 -0.95
CA ILE A 28 -5.31 2.74 -1.71
C ILE A 28 -5.24 1.53 -2.63
N ALA A 29 -5.51 0.33 -2.11
CA ALA A 29 -5.51 -0.90 -2.90
C ALA A 29 -6.54 -0.85 -4.04
N SER A 30 -7.74 -0.34 -3.75
CA SER A 30 -8.80 -0.16 -4.76
C SER A 30 -8.38 0.83 -5.85
N HIS A 31 -7.78 1.96 -5.47
CA HIS A 31 -7.29 2.97 -6.41
C HIS A 31 -6.12 2.45 -7.26
N ALA A 32 -5.16 1.76 -6.64
CA ALA A 32 -4.02 1.17 -7.35
C ALA A 32 -4.49 0.12 -8.37
N LYS A 33 -5.43 -0.72 -7.97
CA LYS A 33 -6.03 -1.74 -8.83
C LYS A 33 -6.81 -1.13 -9.99
N ALA A 34 -7.61 -0.08 -9.73
CA ALA A 34 -8.33 0.64 -10.77
C ALA A 34 -7.40 1.29 -11.80
N LEU A 35 -6.23 1.77 -11.37
CA LEU A 35 -5.23 2.37 -12.25
C LEU A 35 -4.20 1.38 -12.82
N GLY A 36 -4.21 0.11 -12.39
CA GLY A 36 -3.23 -0.90 -12.80
C GLY A 36 -1.77 -0.59 -12.42
N ILE A 37 -1.57 0.25 -11.39
CA ILE A 37 -0.25 0.71 -10.95
C ILE A 37 0.29 -0.14 -9.80
N THR A 38 1.62 -0.12 -9.64
CA THR A 38 2.30 -0.85 -8.56
C THR A 38 2.26 -0.04 -7.28
N ILE A 39 1.85 -0.68 -6.18
CA ILE A 39 2.00 -0.13 -4.84
C ILE A 39 3.40 -0.39 -4.34
N VAL A 40 4.07 0.65 -3.86
CA VAL A 40 5.33 0.53 -3.15
C VAL A 40 5.03 0.68 -1.67
N THR A 41 5.29 -0.36 -0.88
CA THR A 41 4.95 -0.40 0.55
C THR A 41 5.90 -1.29 1.33
N ASN A 42 6.27 -0.85 2.54
CA ASN A 42 6.98 -1.71 3.50
C ASN A 42 6.01 -2.59 4.33
N ASN A 43 4.69 -2.38 4.19
CA ASN A 43 3.65 -3.19 4.84
C ASN A 43 3.06 -4.22 3.86
N THR A 44 3.92 -4.93 3.13
CA THR A 44 3.48 -5.84 2.05
C THR A 44 2.51 -6.92 2.54
N ASN A 45 2.58 -7.33 3.82
CA ASN A 45 1.72 -8.35 4.40
C ASN A 45 0.23 -7.98 4.41
N GLU A 46 -0.08 -6.68 4.50
CA GLU A 46 -1.44 -6.20 4.45
C GLU A 46 -1.97 -6.17 3.02
N PHE A 47 -1.22 -5.55 2.12
CA PHE A 47 -1.64 -5.43 0.72
C PHE A 47 -1.64 -6.76 -0.05
N LYS A 48 -0.83 -7.75 0.36
CA LYS A 48 -0.83 -9.12 -0.20
C LYS A 48 -2.19 -9.82 -0.07
N ARG A 49 -3.06 -9.38 0.85
CA ARG A 49 -4.42 -9.95 1.00
C ARG A 49 -5.35 -9.54 -0.15
N VAL A 50 -5.00 -8.52 -0.91
CA VAL A 50 -5.79 -8.05 -2.06
C VAL A 50 -5.29 -8.74 -3.33
N SER A 51 -6.10 -9.66 -3.86
CA SER A 51 -5.77 -10.40 -5.09
C SER A 51 -5.66 -9.49 -6.33
N GLY A 52 -4.62 -9.72 -7.12
CA GLY A 52 -4.34 -9.02 -8.38
C GLY A 52 -3.64 -7.65 -8.22
N LEU A 53 -3.14 -7.34 -7.03
CA LEU A 53 -2.40 -6.11 -6.75
C LEU A 53 -0.91 -6.28 -7.06
N LYS A 54 -0.32 -5.33 -7.80
CA LYS A 54 1.13 -5.28 -8.02
C LYS A 54 1.78 -4.60 -6.82
N LEU A 55 2.75 -5.26 -6.20
CA LEU A 55 3.41 -4.81 -4.99
C LEU A 55 4.93 -4.85 -5.16
N GLU A 56 5.60 -3.80 -4.70
CA GLU A 56 7.05 -3.72 -4.57
C GLU A 56 7.42 -3.30 -3.15
N ASP A 57 8.48 -3.92 -2.62
CA ASP A 57 9.12 -3.52 -1.37
C ASP A 57 10.50 -2.97 -1.73
N TRP A 58 10.79 -1.76 -1.27
CA TRP A 58 12.03 -1.04 -1.59
C TRP A 58 12.94 -0.89 -0.35
N LEU A 59 12.59 -1.55 0.76
CA LEU A 59 13.32 -1.53 2.03
C LEU A 59 14.02 -2.87 2.31
#